data_AF-A0A950FJ14-F1
#
_entry.id   AF-A0A950FJ14-F1
#
_cell.length_a   1.000
_cell.length_b   1.000
_cell.length_c   1.000
_cell.angle_alpha   90.00
_cell.angle_beta   90.00
_cell.angle_gamma   90.00
#
_symmetry.space_group_name_H-M   'P 1'
#
loop_
_entity.id
_entity.type
_entity.pdbx_description
1 polymer ?
#
loop_
_entity_poly.entity_id
_entity_poly.type
_entity_poly.pdbx_seq_one_letter_code
_entity_poly.pdbx_strand_id
1 'polypeptide(L)'
;TLDLIGQLYHHEAQGRQRQLTDQALLSFRATQAKPVVDAFFACLQRSLREQVLLPTNPFSKAAHYALEREAALRVFLEYPNLPLDTNHLEREIRAIAMGRKA
;
A
#
# COMPACT_ATOMS: atom_id res chain seq x y z
N THR A 1 4.37 7.89 2.16
CA THR A 1 3.13 7.11 1.92
C THR A 1 2.91 6.83 0.44
N LEU A 2 2.83 7.86 -0.43
CA LEU A 2 2.75 7.65 -1.89
C LEU A 2 4.02 7.03 -2.49
N ASP A 3 5.19 7.41 -1.97
CA ASP A 3 6.48 6.85 -2.39
C ASP A 3 6.55 5.31 -2.23
N LEU A 4 5.98 4.77 -1.16
CA LEU A 4 5.93 3.33 -0.88
C LEU A 4 5.07 2.58 -1.92
N ILE A 5 3.96 3.17 -2.35
CA ILE A 5 3.13 2.57 -3.40
C ILE A 5 3.86 2.62 -4.75
N GLY A 6 4.57 3.71 -5.05
CA GLY A 6 5.44 3.81 -6.22
C GLY A 6 6.53 2.74 -6.25
N GLN A 7 7.16 2.47 -5.09
CA GLN A 7 8.15 1.38 -4.95
C GLN A 7 7.52 0.00 -5.22
N LEU A 8 6.31 -0.26 -4.72
CA LEU A 8 5.59 -1.52 -4.99
C LEU A 8 5.38 -1.76 -6.48
N TYR A 9 4.91 -0.74 -7.22
CA TYR A 9 4.75 -0.83 -8.68
C TYR A 9 6.09 -1.03 -9.40
N HIS A 10 7.16 -0.37 -8.93
CA HIS A 10 8.49 -0.55 -9.50
C HIS A 10 8.99 -1.99 -9.34
N HIS A 11 8.80 -2.57 -8.15
CA HIS A 11 9.14 -3.97 -7.88
C HIS A 11 8.31 -4.94 -8.75
N GLU A 12 7.00 -4.72 -8.89
CA GLU A 12 6.15 -5.53 -9.80
C GLU A 12 6.62 -5.43 -11.25
N ALA A 13 6.94 -4.22 -11.72
CA ALA A 13 7.44 -3.99 -13.07
C ALA A 13 8.77 -4.72 -13.32
N GLN A 14 9.71 -4.70 -12.35
CA GLN A 14 10.95 -5.45 -12.45
C GLN A 14 10.72 -6.97 -12.49
N GLY A 15 9.80 -7.49 -11.67
CA GLY A 15 9.45 -8.90 -11.66
C GLY A 15 8.90 -9.38 -13.01
N ARG A 16 8.02 -8.56 -13.62
CA ARG A 16 7.48 -8.82 -14.97
C ARG A 16 8.53 -8.71 -16.07
N GLN A 17 9.39 -7.69 -16.03
CA GLN A 17 10.48 -7.53 -17.01
C GLN A 17 11.46 -8.70 -16.99
N ARG A 18 11.70 -9.27 -15.81
CA ARG A 18 12.57 -10.44 -15.63
C ARG A 18 11.88 -11.78 -15.96
N GLN A 19 10.60 -11.76 -16.34
CA GLN A 19 9.78 -12.95 -16.61
C GLN A 19 9.93 -14.02 -15.51
N LEU A 20 9.92 -13.57 -14.25
CA LEU A 20 10.06 -14.46 -13.11
C LEU A 20 8.90 -15.47 -13.11
N THR A 21 9.22 -16.73 -12.83
CA THR A 21 8.20 -17.75 -12.54
C THR A 21 7.38 -17.35 -11.33
N ASP A 22 6.16 -17.86 -11.22
CA ASP A 22 5.23 -17.55 -10.11
C ASP A 22 5.89 -17.66 -8.72
N GLN A 23 6.73 -18.67 -8.53
CA GLN A 23 7.42 -18.93 -7.26
C GLN A 23 8.57 -17.94 -6.98
N ALA A 24 9.28 -17.52 -8.04
CA ALA A 24 10.30 -16.48 -7.94
C ALA A 24 9.65 -15.09 -7.72
N LEU A 25 8.50 -14.84 -8.34
CA LEU A 25 7.70 -13.63 -8.14
C LEU A 25 7.18 -13.54 -6.71
N LEU A 26 6.67 -14.64 -6.15
CA LEU A 26 6.27 -14.72 -4.74
C LEU A 26 7.44 -14.44 -3.79
N SER A 27 8.59 -15.07 -4.03
CA SER A 27 9.79 -14.83 -3.20
C SER A 27 10.24 -13.38 -3.29
N PHE A 28 10.16 -12.78 -4.49
CA PHE A 28 10.45 -11.38 -4.71
C PHE A 28 9.46 -10.46 -3.98
N ARG A 29 8.16 -10.74 -4.05
CA ARG A 29 7.11 -10.02 -3.29
C ARG A 29 7.32 -10.17 -1.78
N ALA A 30 7.64 -11.35 -1.28
CA ALA A 30 7.90 -11.59 0.13
C ALA A 30 9.14 -10.81 0.65
N THR A 31 10.15 -10.61 -0.20
CA THR A 31 11.39 -9.94 0.19
C THR A 31 11.33 -8.42 0.00
N GLN A 32 10.71 -7.96 -1.09
CA GLN A 32 10.70 -6.54 -1.50
C GLN A 32 9.35 -5.87 -1.19
N ALA A 33 8.22 -6.49 -1.56
CA ALA A 33 6.90 -5.88 -1.42
C ALA A 33 6.35 -5.95 0.02
N LYS A 34 6.56 -7.07 0.73
CA LYS A 34 6.10 -7.27 2.12
C LYS A 34 6.57 -6.20 3.10
N PRO A 35 7.88 -5.85 3.20
CA PRO A 35 8.32 -4.80 4.13
C PRO A 35 7.75 -3.42 3.76
N VAL A 36 7.52 -3.15 2.48
CA VAL A 36 6.93 -1.89 2.00
C VAL A 36 5.45 -1.79 2.39
N VAL A 37 4.69 -2.89 2.23
CA VAL A 37 3.29 -2.98 2.68
C VAL A 37 3.19 -2.79 4.20
N ASP A 38 4.06 -3.45 4.96
CA ASP A 38 4.06 -3.36 6.43
C ASP A 38 4.38 -1.94 6.91
N ALA A 39 5.44 -1.32 6.35
CA ALA A 39 5.81 0.06 6.65
C ALA A 39 4.70 1.06 6.28
N PHE A 40 4.01 0.82 5.17
CA PHE A 40 2.90 1.64 4.73
C PHE A 40 1.75 1.62 5.74
N PHE A 41 1.27 0.43 6.14
CA PHE A 41 0.17 0.31 7.10
C PHE A 41 0.55 0.77 8.50
N ALA A 42 1.78 0.52 8.95
CA ALA A 42 2.29 1.04 10.21
C ALA A 42 2.29 2.58 10.25
N CYS A 43 2.75 3.22 9.17
CA CYS A 43 2.73 4.68 9.02
C CYS A 43 1.29 5.23 9.01
N LEU A 44 0.38 4.50 8.36
CA LEU A 44 -1.02 4.88 8.21
C LEU A 44 -1.79 4.77 9.54
N GLN A 45 -1.59 3.70 10.31
CA GLN A 45 -2.11 3.57 11.67
C GLN A 45 -1.56 4.65 12.61
N ARG A 46 -0.25 4.94 12.54
CA ARG A 46 0.36 6.00 13.34
C ARG A 46 -0.28 7.35 13.03
N SER A 47 -0.38 7.70 11.74
CA SER A 47 -1.00 8.94 11.30
C SER A 47 -2.48 9.03 11.72
N LEU A 48 -3.21 7.92 11.73
CA LEU A 48 -4.60 7.85 12.21
C LEU A 48 -4.69 8.16 13.71
N ARG A 49 -3.82 7.54 14.53
CA ARG A 49 -3.75 7.81 15.97
C ARG A 49 -3.40 9.27 16.27
N GLU A 50 -2.49 9.86 15.52
CA GLU A 50 -2.13 11.28 15.66
C GLU A 50 -3.29 12.20 15.23
N GLN A 51 -4.08 11.82 14.22
CA GLN A 51 -5.23 12.60 13.77
C GLN A 51 -6.52 12.42 14.58
N VAL A 52 -6.64 11.37 15.40
CA VAL A 52 -7.78 11.20 16.32
C VAL A 52 -7.89 12.34 17.33
N LEU A 53 -6.80 13.08 17.55
CA LEU A 53 -6.71 14.27 18.41
C LEU A 53 -7.22 15.55 17.73
N LEU A 54 -7.58 15.49 16.44
CA LEU A 54 -8.07 16.61 15.63
C LEU A 54 -9.51 16.33 15.16
N PRO A 55 -10.35 17.37 14.93
CA PRO A 55 -11.71 17.17 14.47
C PRO A 55 -11.75 16.44 13.12
N THR A 56 -12.68 15.49 12.98
CA THR A 56 -12.86 14.56 11.85
C THR A 56 -12.52 15.16 10.50
N ASN A 57 -11.43 14.68 9.90
CA ASN A 57 -10.94 15.10 8.59
C ASN A 57 -11.17 13.96 7.57
N PRO A 58 -11.43 14.22 6.28
CA PRO A 58 -11.44 13.22 5.20
C PRO A 58 -10.27 12.23 5.22
N PHE A 59 -9.15 12.58 5.85
CA PHE A 59 -8.08 11.63 6.16
C PHE A 59 -8.53 10.38 6.90
N SER A 60 -9.20 10.52 8.04
CA SER A 60 -9.50 9.38 8.91
C SER A 60 -10.39 8.37 8.19
N LYS A 61 -11.30 8.84 7.32
CA LYS A 61 -12.16 7.99 6.49
C LYS A 61 -11.35 7.18 5.48
N ALA A 62 -10.49 7.83 4.71
CA ALA A 62 -9.68 7.13 3.72
C ALA A 62 -8.58 6.27 4.36
N ALA A 63 -8.09 6.64 5.54
CA ALA A 63 -7.16 5.83 6.31
C ALA A 63 -7.82 4.58 6.90
N HIS A 64 -9.03 4.69 7.46
CA HIS A 64 -9.82 3.52 7.86
C HIS A 64 -10.12 2.61 6.67
N TYR A 65 -10.55 3.18 5.54
CA TYR A 65 -10.81 2.42 4.32
C TYR A 65 -9.57 1.64 3.86
N ALA A 66 -8.39 2.26 3.92
CA ALA A 66 -7.14 1.59 3.61
C ALA A 66 -6.87 0.41 4.54
N LEU A 67 -7.02 0.60 5.86
CA LEU A 67 -6.79 -0.42 6.88
C LEU A 67 -7.73 -1.62 6.75
N GLU A 68 -9.01 -1.39 6.43
CA GLU A 68 -9.97 -2.48 6.18
C GLU A 68 -9.57 -3.36 5.00
N ARG A 69 -8.79 -2.82 4.05
CA ARG A 69 -8.29 -3.54 2.87
C ARG A 69 -6.87 -4.07 3.04
N GLU A 70 -6.26 -3.92 4.21
CA GLU A 70 -4.92 -4.47 4.49
C GLU A 70 -4.85 -5.98 4.24
N ALA A 71 -5.84 -6.72 4.73
CA ALA A 71 -5.90 -8.17 4.54
C ALA A 71 -5.94 -8.53 3.05
N ALA A 72 -6.75 -7.83 2.25
CA ALA A 72 -6.82 -8.04 0.81
C ALA A 72 -5.50 -7.71 0.10
N LEU A 73 -4.77 -6.67 0.56
CA LEU A 73 -3.44 -6.34 0.02
C LEU A 73 -2.38 -7.37 0.43
N ARG A 74 -2.48 -7.95 1.63
CA ARG A 74 -1.58 -9.01 2.07
C ARG A 74 -1.77 -10.30 1.28
N VAL A 75 -2.99 -10.63 0.87
CA VAL A 75 -3.27 -11.77 -0.03
C VAL A 75 -2.50 -11.65 -1.35
N PHE A 76 -2.32 -10.45 -1.90
CA PHE A 76 -1.48 -10.24 -3.10
C PHE A 76 -0.01 -10.70 -2.92
N LEU A 77 0.51 -10.65 -1.69
CA LEU A 77 1.86 -11.11 -1.38
C LEU A 77 1.98 -12.64 -1.37
N GLU A 78 0.86 -13.35 -1.21
CA GLU A 78 0.78 -14.80 -1.10
C GLU A 78 0.36 -15.48 -2.41
N TYR A 79 -0.27 -14.74 -3.33
CA TYR A 79 -0.78 -15.27 -4.60
C TYR A 79 -0.16 -14.54 -5.81
N PRO A 80 0.63 -15.22 -6.66
CA PRO A 80 1.36 -14.61 -7.77
C PRO A 80 0.45 -14.10 -8.90
N ASN A 81 -0.65 -14.83 -9.11
CA ASN A 81 -1.70 -14.58 -10.09
C ASN A 81 -2.61 -13.38 -9.74
N LEU A 82 -2.53 -12.85 -8.52
CA LEU A 82 -3.21 -11.60 -8.16
C LEU A 82 -2.35 -10.41 -8.60
N PRO A 83 -2.91 -9.47 -9.39
CA PRO A 83 -2.26 -8.20 -9.68
C PRO A 83 -2.35 -7.25 -8.48
N LEU A 84 -1.43 -6.30 -8.41
CA LEU A 84 -1.46 -5.23 -7.41
C LEU A 84 -2.59 -4.24 -7.76
N ASP A 85 -3.77 -4.44 -7.16
CA ASP A 85 -4.90 -3.53 -7.28
C ASP A 85 -4.89 -2.48 -6.15
N THR A 86 -3.94 -1.54 -6.24
CA THR A 86 -3.85 -0.40 -5.30
C THR A 86 -4.43 0.88 -5.87
N ASN A 87 -4.95 0.90 -7.10
CA ASN A 87 -5.45 2.13 -7.75
C ASN A 87 -6.47 2.90 -6.90
N HIS A 88 -7.45 2.20 -6.33
CA HIS A 88 -8.45 2.82 -5.44
C HIS A 88 -7.81 3.32 -4.14
N LEU A 89 -6.95 2.51 -3.52
CA LEU A 89 -6.23 2.86 -2.30
C LEU A 89 -5.36 4.11 -2.49
N GLU A 90 -4.65 4.14 -3.60
CA GLU A 90 -3.74 5.20 -3.99
C GLU A 90 -4.50 6.50 -4.28
N ARG A 91 -5.67 6.44 -4.94
CA ARG A 91 -6.55 7.60 -5.15
C ARG A 91 -7.02 8.21 -3.84
N GLU A 92 -7.53 7.39 -2.94
CA GLU A 92 -8.02 7.82 -1.63
C GLU A 92 -6.88 8.43 -0.81
N ILE A 93 -5.70 7.80 -0.79
CA ILE A 93 -4.53 8.30 -0.06
C ILE A 93 -3.92 9.54 -0.71
N ARG A 94 -3.95 9.63 -2.04
CA ARG A 94 -3.48 10.82 -2.77
C ARG A 94 -4.36 12.02 -2.50
N ALA A 95 -5.68 11.85 -2.44
CA ALA A 95 -6.61 12.92 -2.08
C ALA A 95 -6.26 13.50 -0.70
N ILE A 96 -5.89 12.64 0.25
CA ILE A 96 -5.41 13.08 1.56
C ILE A 96 -4.03 13.72 1.49
N ALA A 97 -3.05 13.07 0.87
CA ALA A 97 -1.66 13.55 0.84
C ALA A 97 -1.57 14.93 0.17
N MET A 98 -2.43 15.20 -0.82
CA MET A 98 -2.58 16.53 -1.40
C MET A 98 -3.28 17.52 -0.47
N GLY A 99 -4.26 17.09 0.35
CA GLY A 99 -4.83 17.90 1.42
C GLY A 99 -3.90 18.19 2.60
N ARG A 100 -2.74 17.51 2.68
CA ARG A 100 -1.66 17.75 3.66
C ARG A 100 -0.61 18.78 3.20
N LYS A 101 -0.75 19.38 2.01
CA LYS A 101 0.02 20.58 1.66
C LYS A 101 -0.61 21.81 2.30
N ALA A 102 -0.24 22.07 3.55
CA ALA A 102 -0.19 23.42 4.12
C ALA A 102 1.27 23.78 4.30
#